data_AF-A0A257TFU1-F1
#
_entry.id   AF-A0A257TFU1-F1
#
_cell.length_a   1.000
_cell.length_b   1.000
_cell.length_c   1.000
_cell.angle_alpha   90.00
_cell.angle_beta   90.00
_cell.angle_gamma   90.00
#
_symmetry.space_group_name_H-M   'P 1'
#
loop_
_entity.id
_entity.type
_entity.pdbx_description
1 polymer ?
#
loop_
_entity_poly.entity_id
_entity_poly.type
_entity_poly.pdbx_seq_one_letter_code
_entity_poly.pdbx_strand_id
1 'polypeptide(L)'
;MDTDKINEILRKADGIWGAAVKPIGNGFLFEHNANGEFRAASVGKVPIALYLLYLVETNGARLEDRFVVSAEYYQPGSGVLSRLTPGVELTLKDLVVLMLTVSDNTAADLLVKAHGADKINNYLTSLGFQKTQLGIKDDDFDFGATTPREMAVMLEGIYSARYLNREHSDLLLQIMKECENQLGIKRLLPYTRRDGAKLETANKGGSHDRLRNDIGIVFTKQPYVIAIFSKDLPMVSYKPDNPGWLTIARLSAEVYAGLGR
;
A
#
# COMPACT_ATOMS: atom_id res chain seq x y z
N MET A 1 20.19 8.09 10.55
CA MET A 1 18.78 8.36 10.89
C MET A 1 18.69 8.70 12.36
N ASP A 2 17.92 9.72 12.72
CA ASP A 2 17.75 10.18 14.10
C ASP A 2 16.48 9.55 14.68
N THR A 3 16.62 8.44 15.40
CA THR A 3 15.50 7.69 15.98
C THR A 3 14.80 8.45 17.10
N ASP A 4 15.50 9.37 17.78
CA ASP A 4 14.94 10.14 18.88
C ASP A 4 13.93 11.16 18.36
N LYS A 5 14.24 11.83 17.24
CA LYS A 5 13.28 12.70 16.54
C LYS A 5 12.05 11.94 16.05
N ILE A 6 12.23 10.75 15.49
CA ILE A 6 11.13 9.89 15.03
C ILE A 6 10.23 9.53 16.22
N ASN A 7 10.81 9.10 17.34
CA ASN A 7 10.07 8.80 18.56
C ASN A 7 9.37 10.04 19.14
N GLU A 8 9.99 11.21 19.06
CA GLU A 8 9.37 12.46 19.51
C GLU A 8 8.14 12.83 18.65
N ILE A 9 8.22 12.66 17.32
CA ILE A 9 7.08 12.87 16.42
C ILE A 9 5.93 11.93 16.80
N LEU A 10 6.21 10.64 17.02
CA LEU A 10 5.20 9.65 17.40
C LEU A 10 4.58 9.97 18.77
N ARG A 11 5.40 10.35 19.76
CA ARG A 11 4.94 10.69 21.11
C ARG A 11 4.01 11.92 21.14
N LYS A 12 4.25 12.90 20.27
CA LYS A 12 3.42 14.11 20.15
C LYS A 12 2.18 13.92 19.28
N ALA A 13 2.11 12.83 18.51
CA ALA A 13 0.99 12.57 17.63
C ALA A 13 -0.16 11.90 18.39
N ASP A 14 -1.38 12.43 18.22
CA ASP A 14 -2.57 11.76 18.71
C ASP A 14 -2.82 10.43 17.98
N GLY A 15 -3.53 9.52 18.65
CA GLY A 15 -3.85 8.19 18.14
C GLY A 15 -2.77 7.14 18.44
N ILE A 16 -3.01 5.92 17.97
CA ILE A 16 -2.08 4.80 18.10
C ILE A 16 -1.34 4.62 16.79
N TRP A 17 -0.02 4.55 16.86
CA TRP A 17 0.85 4.48 15.69
C TRP A 17 1.59 3.15 15.60
N GLY A 18 1.90 2.76 14.37
CA GLY A 18 2.75 1.63 14.04
C GLY A 18 3.66 2.00 12.88
N ALA A 19 4.94 1.67 12.96
CA ALA A 19 5.90 1.99 11.93
C ALA A 19 7.01 0.95 11.82
N ALA A 20 7.45 0.70 10.59
CA ALA A 20 8.63 -0.10 10.29
C ALA A 20 9.43 0.56 9.16
N VAL A 21 10.76 0.63 9.33
CA VAL A 21 11.71 1.15 8.34
C VAL A 21 12.81 0.13 8.14
N LYS A 22 13.08 -0.22 6.89
CA LYS A 22 14.03 -1.27 6.53
C LYS A 22 14.79 -0.90 5.26
N PRO A 23 16.10 -0.56 5.33
CA PRO A 23 16.95 -0.51 4.15
C PRO A 23 16.93 -1.86 3.44
N ILE A 24 16.79 -1.86 2.11
CA ILE A 24 16.73 -3.08 1.32
C ILE A 24 18.00 -3.90 1.52
N GLY A 25 17.85 -5.21 1.77
CA GLY A 25 18.96 -6.14 1.97
C GLY A 25 19.54 -6.14 3.38
N ASN A 26 19.05 -5.28 4.27
CA ASN A 26 19.51 -5.15 5.65
C ASN A 26 18.41 -5.49 6.67
N GLY A 27 18.76 -5.55 7.95
CA GLY A 27 17.79 -5.64 9.05
C GLY A 27 16.87 -4.41 9.14
N PHE A 28 15.84 -4.51 9.98
CA PHE A 28 15.02 -3.35 10.33
C PHE A 28 15.89 -2.30 11.03
N LEU A 29 15.78 -1.05 10.56
CA LEU A 29 16.49 0.08 11.16
C LEU A 29 15.67 0.79 12.23
N PHE A 30 14.34 0.76 12.10
CA PHE A 30 13.43 1.32 13.08
C PHE A 30 12.12 0.54 13.10
N GLU A 31 11.61 0.32 14.30
CA GLU A 31 10.35 -0.36 14.55
C GLU A 31 9.64 0.30 15.72
N HIS A 32 8.36 0.61 15.55
CA HIS A 32 7.48 1.10 16.59
C HIS A 32 6.15 0.39 16.46
N ASN A 33 5.74 -0.39 17.48
CA ASN A 33 4.52 -1.19 17.43
C ASN A 33 4.38 -1.99 16.11
N ALA A 34 5.51 -2.50 15.59
CA ALA A 34 5.59 -3.03 14.23
C ALA A 34 4.84 -4.36 14.03
N ASN A 35 4.52 -5.06 15.13
CA ASN A 35 3.72 -6.29 15.15
C ASN A 35 2.26 -6.05 15.58
N GLY A 36 1.91 -4.80 15.93
CA GLY A 36 0.55 -4.41 16.27
C GLY A 36 -0.34 -4.46 15.04
N GLU A 37 -1.58 -4.87 15.24
CA GLU A 37 -2.56 -4.99 14.15
C GLU A 37 -3.30 -3.66 13.92
N PHE A 38 -3.36 -3.31 12.64
CA PHE A 38 -4.03 -2.13 12.11
C PHE A 38 -4.94 -2.55 10.98
N ARG A 39 -6.09 -1.89 10.88
CA ARG A 39 -6.95 -2.04 9.71
C ARG A 39 -6.19 -1.54 8.49
N ALA A 40 -6.07 -2.36 7.45
CA ALA A 40 -5.23 -2.08 6.30
C ALA A 40 -5.77 -0.87 5.49
N ALA A 41 -7.09 -0.75 5.40
CA ALA A 41 -7.74 0.14 4.42
C ALA A 41 -7.14 -0.10 3.01
N SER A 42 -7.08 0.91 2.15
CA SER A 42 -6.61 0.73 0.77
C SER A 42 -5.14 0.29 0.61
N VAL A 43 -4.33 0.18 1.65
CA VAL A 43 -3.00 -0.47 1.53
C VAL A 43 -3.12 -1.98 1.32
N GLY A 44 -4.24 -2.60 1.73
CA GLY A 44 -4.57 -4.00 1.47
C GLY A 44 -4.75 -4.34 -0.01
N LYS A 45 -4.80 -3.34 -0.89
CA LYS A 45 -4.79 -3.53 -2.34
C LYS A 45 -3.44 -4.00 -2.90
N VAL A 46 -2.34 -3.76 -2.16
CA VAL A 46 -1.00 -4.26 -2.53
C VAL A 46 -0.94 -5.80 -2.49
N PRO A 47 -1.33 -6.48 -1.39
CA PRO A 47 -1.38 -7.94 -1.39
C PRO A 47 -2.38 -8.53 -2.40
N ILE A 48 -3.49 -7.84 -2.68
CA ILE A 48 -4.42 -8.25 -3.75
C ILE A 48 -3.70 -8.23 -5.11
N ALA A 49 -3.03 -7.13 -5.45
CA ALA A 49 -2.27 -7.02 -6.72
C ALA A 49 -1.15 -8.06 -6.81
N LEU A 50 -0.45 -8.33 -5.71
CA LEU A 50 0.57 -9.37 -5.63
C LEU A 50 0.00 -10.75 -6.00
N TYR A 51 -1.14 -11.11 -5.43
CA TYR A 51 -1.81 -12.38 -5.74
C TYR A 51 -2.30 -12.45 -7.21
N LEU A 52 -2.87 -11.38 -7.74
CA LEU A 52 -3.35 -11.35 -9.13
C LEU A 52 -2.21 -11.56 -10.13
N LEU A 53 -1.04 -10.93 -9.89
CA LEU A 53 0.13 -11.15 -10.73
C LEU A 53 0.71 -12.56 -10.55
N TYR A 54 0.62 -13.14 -9.35
CA TYR A 54 0.95 -14.55 -9.14
C TYR A 54 0.06 -15.48 -10.00
N LEU A 55 -1.24 -15.20 -10.09
CA LEU A 55 -2.14 -15.95 -10.98
C LEU A 55 -1.79 -15.83 -12.46
N VAL A 56 -1.26 -14.68 -12.89
CA VAL A 56 -0.74 -14.49 -14.25
C VAL A 56 0.47 -15.40 -14.51
N GLU A 57 1.36 -15.58 -13.54
CA GLU A 57 2.52 -16.45 -13.66
C GLU A 57 2.18 -17.95 -13.68
N THR A 58 1.19 -18.36 -12.89
CA THR A 58 0.91 -19.78 -12.64
C THR A 58 -0.26 -20.35 -13.45
N ASN A 59 -0.57 -19.76 -14.61
CA ASN A 59 -1.56 -20.21 -15.61
C ASN A 59 -3.06 -20.07 -15.24
N GLY A 60 -3.42 -19.10 -14.38
CA GLY A 60 -4.83 -18.85 -14.02
C GLY A 60 -5.46 -17.64 -14.71
N ALA A 61 -4.66 -16.62 -15.04
CA ALA A 61 -5.14 -15.34 -15.58
C ALA A 61 -4.15 -14.76 -16.60
N ARG A 62 -4.59 -13.77 -17.37
CA ARG A 62 -3.75 -12.96 -18.26
C ARG A 62 -3.98 -11.48 -17.97
N LEU A 63 -2.96 -10.66 -18.20
CA LEU A 63 -3.08 -9.21 -18.06
C LEU A 63 -4.15 -8.62 -18.98
N GLU A 64 -4.41 -9.27 -20.11
CA GLU A 64 -5.39 -8.90 -21.14
C GLU A 64 -6.79 -9.46 -20.88
N ASP A 65 -6.98 -10.33 -19.87
CA ASP A 65 -8.31 -10.83 -19.53
C ASP A 65 -9.22 -9.66 -19.20
N ARG A 66 -10.45 -9.68 -19.73
CA ARG A 66 -11.36 -8.56 -19.70
C ARG A 66 -12.49 -8.77 -18.72
N PHE A 67 -12.86 -7.69 -18.04
CA PHE A 67 -13.93 -7.67 -17.06
C PHE A 67 -14.88 -6.52 -17.38
N VAL A 68 -16.17 -6.84 -17.36
CA VAL A 68 -17.23 -5.84 -17.50
C VAL A 68 -17.51 -5.24 -16.13
N VAL A 69 -17.34 -3.92 -16.00
CA VAL A 69 -17.65 -3.21 -14.77
C VAL A 69 -19.15 -2.88 -14.75
N SER A 70 -19.95 -3.81 -14.21
CA SER A 70 -21.40 -3.64 -14.00
C SER A 70 -21.69 -2.87 -12.71
N ALA A 71 -22.91 -2.33 -12.59
CA ALA A 71 -23.33 -1.52 -11.45
C ALA A 71 -23.34 -2.30 -10.12
N GLU A 72 -23.40 -3.63 -10.15
CA GLU A 72 -23.39 -4.48 -8.95
C GLU A 72 -22.06 -4.45 -8.19
N TYR A 73 -20.96 -4.09 -8.87
CA TYR A 73 -19.63 -3.94 -8.26
C TYR A 73 -19.35 -2.53 -7.77
N TYR A 74 -20.28 -1.60 -7.92
CA TYR A 74 -20.01 -0.20 -7.59
C TYR A 74 -19.81 -0.02 -6.09
N GLN A 75 -18.59 0.35 -5.74
CA GLN A 75 -18.21 0.64 -4.36
C GLN A 75 -18.10 2.16 -4.13
N PRO A 76 -18.55 2.65 -2.96
CA PRO A 76 -18.35 4.04 -2.58
C PRO A 76 -16.88 4.31 -2.20
N GLY A 77 -16.54 5.58 -2.02
CA GLY A 77 -15.22 6.01 -1.57
C GLY A 77 -14.30 6.44 -2.72
N SER A 78 -13.11 5.83 -2.81
CA SER A 78 -12.07 6.20 -3.78
C SER A 78 -12.22 5.44 -5.10
N GLY A 79 -11.82 6.09 -6.18
CA GLY A 79 -11.95 5.56 -7.54
C GLY A 79 -12.75 6.45 -8.45
N VAL A 80 -12.80 6.04 -9.71
CA VAL A 80 -13.54 6.68 -10.80
C VAL A 80 -14.61 5.75 -11.36
N LEU A 81 -14.44 4.43 -11.28
CA LEU A 81 -15.29 3.47 -11.99
C LEU A 81 -16.75 3.50 -11.54
N SER A 82 -17.03 3.69 -10.25
CA SER A 82 -18.43 3.84 -9.75
C SER A 82 -19.11 5.13 -10.19
N ARG A 83 -18.40 6.04 -10.86
CA ARG A 83 -18.93 7.29 -11.42
C ARG A 83 -19.07 7.26 -12.94
N LEU A 84 -18.56 6.22 -13.59
CA LEU A 84 -18.71 6.04 -15.04
C LEU A 84 -20.06 5.39 -15.34
N THR A 85 -20.41 5.34 -16.62
CA THR A 85 -21.57 4.54 -17.06
C THR A 85 -21.25 3.05 -16.90
N PRO A 86 -22.16 2.23 -16.34
CA PRO A 86 -21.96 0.79 -16.23
C PRO A 86 -21.74 0.12 -17.60
N GLY A 87 -20.93 -0.93 -17.62
CA GLY A 87 -20.68 -1.75 -18.81
C GLY A 87 -19.35 -1.47 -19.52
N VAL A 88 -18.50 -0.58 -18.99
CA VAL A 88 -17.12 -0.44 -19.51
C VAL A 88 -16.37 -1.74 -19.32
N GLU A 89 -15.64 -2.15 -20.36
CA GLU A 89 -14.82 -3.37 -20.34
C GLU A 89 -13.35 -2.99 -20.22
N LEU A 90 -12.71 -3.46 -19.15
CA LEU A 90 -11.33 -3.14 -18.81
C LEU A 90 -10.51 -4.43 -18.66
N THR A 91 -9.23 -4.37 -18.97
CA THR A 91 -8.34 -5.52 -18.78
C THR A 91 -7.99 -5.71 -17.30
N LEU A 92 -7.52 -6.89 -16.90
CA LEU A 92 -6.96 -7.17 -15.57
C LEU A 92 -5.91 -6.12 -15.21
N LYS A 93 -5.02 -5.81 -16.16
CA LYS A 93 -3.98 -4.80 -15.99
C LYS A 93 -4.58 -3.42 -15.71
N ASP A 94 -5.59 -2.99 -16.47
CA ASP A 94 -6.24 -1.69 -16.26
C ASP A 94 -6.87 -1.60 -14.86
N LEU A 95 -7.54 -2.66 -14.42
CA LEU A 95 -8.15 -2.70 -13.08
C LEU A 95 -7.10 -2.68 -11.97
N VAL A 96 -5.99 -3.42 -12.12
CA VAL A 96 -4.86 -3.38 -11.17
C VAL A 96 -4.23 -1.98 -11.13
N VAL A 97 -4.07 -1.33 -12.29
CA VAL A 97 -3.59 0.05 -12.37
C VAL A 97 -4.52 0.97 -11.57
N LEU A 98 -5.82 0.98 -11.87
CA LEU A 98 -6.80 1.85 -11.19
C LEU A 98 -6.86 1.59 -9.68
N MET A 99 -6.76 0.32 -9.28
CA MET A 99 -6.73 -0.11 -7.89
C MET A 99 -5.53 0.47 -7.14
N LEU A 100 -4.35 0.57 -7.77
CA LEU A 100 -3.14 1.03 -7.11
C LEU A 100 -2.88 2.54 -7.27
N THR A 101 -3.22 3.14 -8.42
CA THR A 101 -2.90 4.54 -8.74
C THR A 101 -3.90 5.51 -8.12
N VAL A 102 -5.19 5.30 -8.35
CA VAL A 102 -6.32 6.13 -7.87
C VAL A 102 -7.13 5.45 -6.77
N SER A 103 -6.63 4.31 -6.29
CA SER A 103 -7.23 3.57 -5.17
C SER A 103 -8.66 3.08 -5.44
N ASP A 104 -8.99 2.75 -6.68
CA ASP A 104 -10.36 2.41 -7.07
C ASP A 104 -10.92 1.21 -6.30
N ASN A 105 -12.02 1.43 -5.57
CA ASN A 105 -12.66 0.39 -4.76
C ASN A 105 -13.50 -0.57 -5.60
N THR A 106 -14.13 -0.08 -6.68
CA THR A 106 -14.92 -0.92 -7.60
C THR A 106 -14.01 -1.90 -8.33
N ALA A 107 -12.83 -1.46 -8.78
CA ALA A 107 -11.83 -2.34 -9.38
C ALA A 107 -11.38 -3.44 -8.39
N ALA A 108 -11.12 -3.07 -7.14
CA ALA A 108 -10.73 -4.03 -6.10
C ALA A 108 -11.85 -5.04 -5.82
N ASP A 109 -13.10 -4.59 -5.70
CA ASP A 109 -14.24 -5.45 -5.41
C ASP A 109 -14.51 -6.46 -6.53
N LEU A 110 -14.52 -5.97 -7.78
CA LEU A 110 -14.66 -6.81 -8.97
C LEU A 110 -13.57 -7.89 -9.03
N LEU A 111 -12.31 -7.52 -8.82
CA LEU A 111 -11.18 -8.46 -8.90
C LEU A 111 -11.19 -9.47 -7.74
N VAL A 112 -11.52 -9.04 -6.52
CA VAL A 112 -11.60 -9.96 -5.38
C VAL A 112 -12.76 -10.93 -5.52
N LYS A 113 -13.94 -10.49 -6.00
CA LYS A 113 -15.07 -11.38 -6.28
C LYS A 113 -14.75 -12.37 -7.41
N ALA A 114 -14.06 -11.93 -8.46
CA ALA A 114 -13.67 -12.81 -9.56
C ALA A 114 -12.65 -13.89 -9.16
N HIS A 115 -11.74 -13.58 -8.24
CA HIS A 115 -10.62 -14.46 -7.90
C HIS A 115 -10.71 -15.13 -6.51
N GLY A 116 -11.61 -14.66 -5.63
CA GLY A 116 -11.93 -15.23 -4.33
C GLY A 116 -11.04 -14.73 -3.18
N ALA A 117 -11.64 -14.09 -2.18
CA ALA A 117 -10.94 -13.56 -1.00
C ALA A 117 -10.20 -14.66 -0.20
N ASP A 118 -10.80 -15.84 -0.03
CA ASP A 118 -10.15 -16.97 0.65
C ASP A 118 -8.87 -17.42 -0.05
N LYS A 119 -8.85 -17.39 -1.39
CA LYS A 119 -7.65 -17.80 -2.15
C LYS A 119 -6.53 -16.78 -1.98
N ILE A 120 -6.86 -15.49 -1.91
CA ILE A 120 -5.91 -14.42 -1.57
C ILE A 120 -5.33 -14.68 -0.18
N ASN A 121 -6.18 -14.87 0.82
CA ASN A 121 -5.76 -15.14 2.21
C ASN A 121 -4.89 -16.40 2.34
N ASN A 122 -5.26 -17.49 1.66
CA ASN A 122 -4.47 -18.72 1.62
C ASN A 122 -3.09 -18.51 0.97
N TYR A 123 -3.03 -17.73 -0.11
CA TYR A 123 -1.77 -17.35 -0.74
C TYR A 123 -0.89 -16.49 0.19
N LEU A 124 -1.46 -15.48 0.86
CA LEU A 124 -0.72 -14.66 1.81
C LEU A 124 -0.16 -15.50 2.97
N THR A 125 -0.97 -16.44 3.47
CA THR A 125 -0.56 -17.40 4.51
C THR A 125 0.60 -18.28 4.04
N SER A 126 0.57 -18.77 2.79
CA SER A 126 1.64 -19.62 2.24
C SER A 126 2.96 -18.88 2.05
N LEU A 127 2.91 -17.55 1.87
CA LEU A 127 4.08 -16.66 1.88
C LEU A 127 4.56 -16.29 3.30
N GLY A 128 3.86 -16.72 4.35
CA GLY A 128 4.18 -16.46 5.75
C GLY A 128 3.54 -15.19 6.33
N PHE A 129 2.61 -14.54 5.63
CA PHE A 129 1.88 -13.37 6.14
C PHE A 129 0.63 -13.80 6.90
N GLN A 130 0.78 -13.99 8.21
CA GLN A 130 -0.30 -14.52 9.06
C GLN A 130 -1.29 -13.43 9.46
N LYS A 131 -0.84 -12.18 9.59
CA LYS A 131 -1.67 -11.07 10.05
C LYS A 131 -2.22 -10.21 8.93
N THR A 132 -1.60 -10.25 7.75
CA THR A 132 -2.06 -9.56 6.55
C THR A 132 -3.11 -10.42 5.88
N GLN A 133 -4.37 -10.13 6.17
CA GLN A 133 -5.51 -10.94 5.74
C GLN A 133 -6.67 -10.01 5.39
N LEU A 134 -7.41 -10.31 4.33
CA LEU A 134 -8.69 -9.70 4.02
C LEU A 134 -9.73 -10.17 5.05
N GLY A 135 -10.62 -9.28 5.46
CA GLY A 135 -11.78 -9.64 6.29
C GLY A 135 -12.89 -10.17 5.40
N ILE A 136 -13.50 -11.30 5.75
CA ILE A 136 -14.55 -11.95 4.95
C ILE A 136 -15.82 -12.04 5.81
N LYS A 137 -16.96 -11.62 5.25
CA LYS A 137 -18.27 -11.72 5.90
C LYS A 137 -19.38 -11.87 4.86
N ASP A 138 -20.11 -12.98 4.93
CA ASP A 138 -21.34 -13.23 4.13
C ASP A 138 -21.17 -12.88 2.64
N ASP A 139 -20.12 -13.43 2.00
CA ASP A 139 -19.69 -13.20 0.62
C ASP A 139 -19.11 -11.80 0.29
N ASP A 140 -19.18 -10.84 1.20
CA ASP A 140 -18.47 -9.56 1.11
C ASP A 140 -17.08 -9.66 1.77
N PHE A 141 -16.19 -8.74 1.37
CA PHE A 141 -14.90 -8.57 2.01
C PHE A 141 -14.63 -7.12 2.40
N ASP A 142 -13.72 -6.95 3.36
CA ASP A 142 -13.01 -5.69 3.55
C ASP A 142 -11.50 -5.91 3.43
N PHE A 143 -10.75 -4.81 3.34
CA PHE A 143 -9.28 -4.90 3.23
C PHE A 143 -8.59 -5.48 4.47
N GLY A 144 -9.36 -5.80 5.52
CA GLY A 144 -8.92 -6.53 6.70
C GLY A 144 -7.84 -5.84 7.50
N ALA A 145 -6.96 -6.65 8.06
CA ALA A 145 -5.91 -6.22 8.97
C ALA A 145 -4.53 -6.56 8.41
N THR A 146 -3.52 -5.88 8.97
CA THR A 146 -2.10 -6.10 8.67
C THR A 146 -1.25 -5.57 9.81
N THR A 147 0.07 -5.78 9.72
CA THR A 147 1.07 -5.10 10.56
C THR A 147 2.04 -4.25 9.73
N PRO A 148 2.67 -3.22 10.33
CA PRO A 148 3.78 -2.51 9.69
C PRO A 148 4.92 -3.45 9.27
N ARG A 149 5.26 -4.44 10.10
CA ARG A 149 6.35 -5.39 9.80
C ARG A 149 6.05 -6.25 8.58
N GLU A 150 4.87 -6.87 8.51
CA GLU A 150 4.53 -7.75 7.39
C GLU A 150 4.46 -6.98 6.07
N MET A 151 3.89 -5.77 6.05
CA MET A 151 3.90 -4.91 4.86
C MET A 151 5.32 -4.50 4.46
N ALA A 152 6.19 -4.23 5.43
CA ALA A 152 7.59 -3.93 5.12
C ALA A 152 8.34 -5.13 4.52
N VAL A 153 8.12 -6.33 5.04
CA VAL A 153 8.67 -7.57 4.48
C VAL A 153 8.12 -7.84 3.08
N MET A 154 6.82 -7.63 2.88
CA MET A 154 6.16 -7.81 1.59
C MET A 154 6.77 -6.89 0.52
N LEU A 155 6.93 -5.61 0.83
CA LEU A 155 7.52 -4.64 -0.11
C LEU A 155 8.98 -4.97 -0.44
N GLU A 156 9.78 -5.40 0.55
CA GLU A 156 11.15 -5.88 0.26
C GLU A 156 11.12 -7.11 -0.65
N GLY A 157 10.22 -8.07 -0.38
CA GLY A 157 10.11 -9.27 -1.19
C GLY A 157 9.66 -9.00 -2.62
N ILE A 158 8.75 -8.04 -2.83
CA ILE A 158 8.39 -7.52 -4.17
C ILE A 158 9.62 -6.90 -4.84
N TYR A 159 10.35 -6.01 -4.15
CA TYR A 159 11.58 -5.41 -4.69
C TYR A 159 12.62 -6.46 -5.10
N SER A 160 12.83 -7.47 -4.27
CA SER A 160 13.82 -8.52 -4.52
C SER A 160 13.33 -9.62 -5.48
N ALA A 161 12.12 -9.53 -6.04
CA ALA A 161 11.49 -10.56 -6.85
C ALA A 161 11.45 -11.94 -6.17
N ARG A 162 11.02 -11.96 -4.90
CA ARG A 162 10.92 -13.17 -4.08
C ARG A 162 9.58 -13.91 -4.26
N TYR A 163 8.53 -13.17 -4.58
CA TYR A 163 7.15 -13.69 -4.64
C TYR A 163 6.62 -13.81 -6.07
N LEU A 164 7.18 -13.02 -6.98
CA LEU A 164 6.91 -12.99 -8.41
C LEU A 164 8.25 -13.01 -9.15
N ASN A 165 8.22 -13.35 -10.43
CA ASN A 165 9.36 -13.13 -11.31
C ASN A 165 9.72 -11.63 -11.39
N ARG A 166 10.89 -11.34 -11.97
CA ARG A 166 11.41 -9.96 -12.08
C ARG A 166 10.47 -9.05 -12.88
N GLU A 167 9.93 -9.53 -14.00
CA GLU A 167 9.05 -8.75 -14.87
C GLU A 167 7.78 -8.27 -14.13
N HIS A 168 7.07 -9.17 -13.46
CA HIS A 168 5.84 -8.81 -12.74
C HIS A 168 6.12 -8.05 -11.44
N SER A 169 7.25 -8.32 -10.77
CA SER A 169 7.70 -7.50 -9.64
C SER A 169 7.94 -6.06 -10.06
N ASP A 170 8.63 -5.86 -11.18
CA ASP A 170 8.92 -4.53 -11.72
C ASP A 170 7.64 -3.84 -12.22
N LEU A 171 6.71 -4.58 -12.84
CA LEU A 171 5.38 -4.07 -13.21
C LEU A 171 4.61 -3.58 -11.98
N LEU A 172 4.54 -4.37 -10.91
CA LEU A 172 3.85 -3.97 -9.67
C LEU A 172 4.46 -2.69 -9.09
N LEU A 173 5.79 -2.62 -9.01
CA LEU A 173 6.49 -1.44 -8.51
C LEU A 173 6.28 -0.23 -9.43
N GLN A 174 6.28 -0.41 -10.75
CA GLN A 174 6.02 0.65 -11.71
C GLN A 174 4.62 1.23 -11.51
N ILE A 175 3.60 0.39 -11.37
CA ILE A 175 2.23 0.85 -11.09
C ILE A 175 2.17 1.60 -9.75
N MET A 176 2.85 1.10 -8.70
CA MET A 176 2.92 1.79 -7.41
C MET A 176 3.65 3.14 -7.45
N LYS A 177 4.61 3.32 -8.37
CA LYS A 177 5.27 4.63 -8.59
C LYS A 177 4.28 5.69 -9.08
N GLU A 178 3.29 5.27 -9.86
CA GLU A 178 2.22 6.12 -10.39
C GLU A 178 1.09 6.39 -9.38
N CYS A 179 1.23 5.99 -8.11
CA CYS A 179 0.25 6.32 -7.07
C CYS A 179 0.13 7.83 -6.88
N GLU A 180 -1.09 8.35 -7.10
CA GLU A 180 -1.39 9.79 -7.06
C GLU A 180 -1.40 10.37 -5.64
N ASN A 181 -1.45 9.52 -4.61
CA ASN A 181 -1.46 10.01 -3.23
C ASN A 181 -0.11 10.65 -2.86
N GLN A 182 -0.10 11.99 -2.82
CA GLN A 182 1.04 12.81 -2.41
C GLN A 182 0.97 13.27 -0.93
N LEU A 183 0.00 12.81 -0.14
CA LEU A 183 -0.29 13.38 1.18
C LEU A 183 0.53 12.80 2.34
N GLY A 184 1.04 11.57 2.19
CA GLY A 184 1.80 10.85 3.22
C GLY A 184 3.30 10.87 2.98
N ILE A 185 3.88 9.70 2.69
CA ILE A 185 5.32 9.45 2.54
C ILE A 185 5.98 10.48 1.62
N LYS A 186 5.37 10.79 0.48
CA LYS A 186 5.94 11.68 -0.55
C LYS A 186 5.93 13.16 -0.17
N ARG A 187 5.02 13.59 0.71
CA ARG A 187 4.64 15.00 0.87
C ARG A 187 5.80 15.95 1.16
N LEU A 188 6.73 15.52 2.02
CA LEU A 188 7.86 16.33 2.48
C LEU A 188 9.21 15.82 1.95
N LEU A 189 9.19 14.88 1.00
CA LEU A 189 10.40 14.43 0.33
C LEU A 189 10.76 15.41 -0.79
N PRO A 190 12.06 15.58 -1.10
CA PRO A 190 12.46 16.45 -2.19
C PRO A 190 12.07 15.84 -3.53
N TYR A 191 11.79 16.70 -4.52
CA TYR A 191 11.48 16.25 -5.88
C TYR A 191 12.69 15.58 -6.56
N THR A 192 13.89 16.06 -6.26
CA THR A 192 15.16 15.52 -6.76
C THR A 192 16.06 15.04 -5.63
N ARG A 193 16.84 14.01 -5.92
CA ARG A 193 17.97 13.55 -5.14
C ARG A 193 19.14 14.55 -5.24
N ARG A 194 20.13 14.39 -4.36
CA ARG A 194 21.36 15.22 -4.34
C ARG A 194 22.18 15.12 -5.63
N ASP A 195 22.10 14.00 -6.32
CA ASP A 195 22.76 13.78 -7.62
C ASP A 195 21.97 14.34 -8.82
N GLY A 196 20.86 15.04 -8.57
CA GLY A 196 20.03 15.69 -9.59
C GLY A 196 18.97 14.79 -10.22
N ALA A 197 18.99 13.48 -9.95
CA ALA A 197 17.96 12.56 -10.46
C ALA A 197 16.62 12.77 -9.74
N LYS A 198 15.49 12.49 -10.41
CA LYS A 198 14.16 12.48 -9.78
C LYS A 198 14.15 11.48 -8.62
N LEU A 199 13.60 11.85 -7.47
CA LEU A 199 13.37 10.92 -6.38
C LEU A 199 12.13 10.09 -6.69
N GLU A 200 12.33 8.82 -7.06
CA GLU A 200 11.22 7.89 -7.26
C GLU A 200 10.73 7.32 -5.92
N THR A 201 9.43 7.09 -5.85
CA THR A 201 8.74 6.53 -4.69
C THR A 201 7.59 5.65 -5.16
N ALA A 202 7.62 4.36 -4.81
CA ALA A 202 6.53 3.42 -5.06
C ALA A 202 5.73 3.28 -3.76
N ASN A 203 4.52 3.82 -3.68
CA ASN A 203 3.74 3.79 -2.45
C ASN A 203 2.27 3.41 -2.68
N LYS A 204 1.60 3.08 -1.57
CA LYS A 204 0.15 2.99 -1.52
C LYS A 204 -0.34 3.58 -0.20
N GLY A 205 -1.19 4.59 -0.32
CA GLY A 205 -1.93 5.14 0.81
C GLY A 205 -3.23 4.38 1.11
N GLY A 206 -3.65 4.44 2.37
CA GLY A 206 -4.94 3.96 2.87
C GLY A 206 -5.55 4.95 3.85
N SER A 207 -6.86 5.13 3.77
CA SER A 207 -7.57 6.02 4.69
C SER A 207 -8.95 5.47 5.01
N HIS A 208 -9.34 5.65 6.27
CA HIS A 208 -10.70 5.45 6.74
C HIS A 208 -10.95 6.43 7.89
N ASP A 209 -12.17 6.52 8.40
CA ASP A 209 -12.47 7.23 9.64
C ASP A 209 -11.42 6.94 10.72
N ARG A 210 -10.84 8.02 11.24
CA ARG A 210 -9.87 8.02 12.33
C ARG A 210 -8.60 7.17 12.10
N LEU A 211 -8.22 6.88 10.85
CA LEU A 211 -6.96 6.20 10.52
C LEU A 211 -6.33 6.66 9.21
N ARG A 212 -5.00 6.72 9.15
CA ARG A 212 -4.20 7.00 7.95
C ARG A 212 -3.04 6.03 7.88
N ASN A 213 -2.87 5.41 6.73
CA ASN A 213 -1.79 4.47 6.45
C ASN A 213 -1.07 4.89 5.16
N ASP A 214 0.23 4.68 5.11
CA ASP A 214 1.01 4.77 3.87
C ASP A 214 2.18 3.81 3.95
N ILE A 215 2.38 3.04 2.89
CA ILE A 215 3.48 2.09 2.77
C ILE A 215 4.18 2.31 1.43
N GLY A 216 5.49 2.08 1.37
CA GLY A 216 6.20 2.20 0.10
C GLY A 216 7.69 1.97 0.17
N ILE A 217 8.32 2.11 -0.99
CA ILE A 217 9.76 2.10 -1.20
C ILE A 217 10.20 3.47 -1.69
N VAL A 218 11.23 4.02 -1.06
CA VAL A 218 11.88 5.26 -1.50
C VAL A 218 13.21 4.91 -2.16
N PHE A 219 13.36 5.29 -3.44
CA PHE A 219 14.50 4.87 -4.27
C PHE A 219 15.67 5.87 -4.20
N THR A 220 16.40 5.80 -3.08
CA THR A 220 17.66 6.55 -2.88
C THR A 220 18.85 5.74 -3.40
N LYS A 221 20.10 6.14 -3.10
CA LYS A 221 21.27 5.31 -3.43
C LYS A 221 21.22 3.94 -2.74
N GLN A 222 20.68 3.90 -1.52
CA GLN A 222 20.33 2.68 -0.80
C GLN A 222 18.81 2.67 -0.57
N PRO A 223 18.03 2.06 -1.48
CA PRO A 223 16.57 2.02 -1.34
C PRO A 223 16.13 1.47 0.01
N TYR A 224 15.02 1.99 0.53
CA TYR A 224 14.46 1.52 1.79
C TYR A 224 12.95 1.42 1.71
N VAL A 225 12.43 0.47 2.47
CA VAL A 225 11.00 0.29 2.74
C VAL A 225 10.62 1.13 3.96
N ILE A 226 9.43 1.74 3.88
CA ILE A 226 8.78 2.43 4.99
C ILE A 226 7.31 2.05 5.01
N ALA A 227 6.81 1.69 6.19
CA ALA A 227 5.41 1.32 6.39
C ALA A 227 4.92 2.02 7.66
N ILE A 228 3.94 2.93 7.54
CA ILE A 228 3.42 3.72 8.65
C ILE A 228 1.89 3.58 8.71
N PHE A 229 1.39 3.27 9.90
CA PHE A 229 -0.01 3.02 10.20
C PHE A 229 -0.44 3.86 11.40
N SER A 230 -1.70 4.27 11.39
CA SER A 230 -2.33 4.91 12.55
C SER A 230 -3.73 4.36 12.76
N LYS A 231 -4.25 4.46 13.99
CA LYS A 231 -5.66 4.26 14.35
C LYS A 231 -6.03 5.17 15.50
N ASP A 232 -7.33 5.28 15.79
CA ASP A 232 -7.86 6.09 16.89
C ASP A 232 -7.44 7.57 16.83
N LEU A 233 -7.29 8.13 15.61
CA LEU A 233 -7.06 9.56 15.43
C LEU A 233 -8.25 10.35 16.03
N PRO A 234 -8.01 11.55 16.57
CA PRO A 234 -9.00 12.27 17.38
C PRO A 234 -10.19 12.79 16.56
N MET A 235 -10.05 12.86 15.24
CA MET A 235 -11.05 13.41 14.33
C MET A 235 -11.20 12.60 13.04
N VAL A 236 -12.39 12.68 12.45
CA VAL A 236 -12.64 12.26 11.07
C VAL A 236 -12.43 13.47 10.16
N SER A 237 -11.43 13.41 9.28
CA SER A 237 -11.17 14.48 8.31
C SER A 237 -10.45 13.93 7.08
N TYR A 238 -11.06 14.01 5.89
CA TYR A 238 -10.46 13.59 4.62
C TYR A 238 -9.70 14.71 3.90
N LYS A 239 -9.50 15.84 4.58
CA LYS A 239 -8.79 16.98 4.00
C LYS A 239 -7.27 16.72 3.92
N PRO A 240 -6.57 17.40 2.99
CA PRO A 240 -5.11 17.28 2.86
C PRO A 240 -4.34 17.59 4.14
N ASP A 241 -4.84 18.46 5.01
CA ASP A 241 -4.23 18.87 6.28
C ASP A 241 -4.55 17.93 7.46
N ASN A 242 -5.12 16.74 7.19
CA ASN A 242 -5.34 15.73 8.23
C ASN A 242 -4.06 15.48 9.07
N PRO A 243 -4.14 15.54 10.42
CA PRO A 243 -2.97 15.37 11.29
C PRO A 243 -2.22 14.06 11.08
N GLY A 244 -2.92 12.97 10.75
CA GLY A 244 -2.33 11.69 10.44
C GLY A 244 -1.46 11.73 9.17
N TRP A 245 -1.94 12.37 8.10
CA TRP A 245 -1.13 12.58 6.90
C TRP A 245 0.11 13.41 7.18
N LEU A 246 -0.03 14.48 7.97
CA LEU A 246 1.09 15.34 8.36
C LEU A 246 2.12 14.59 9.23
N THR A 247 1.68 13.70 10.11
CA THR A 247 2.59 12.87 10.92
C THR A 247 3.33 11.85 10.06
N ILE A 248 2.65 11.14 9.14
CA ILE A 248 3.31 10.25 8.18
C ILE A 248 4.38 11.00 7.38
N ALA A 249 4.04 12.18 6.88
CA ALA A 249 4.95 13.01 6.10
C ALA A 249 6.19 13.43 6.89
N ARG A 250 6.03 13.87 8.15
CA ARG A 250 7.16 14.24 9.03
C ARG A 250 8.05 13.04 9.35
N LEU A 251 7.46 11.88 9.65
CA LEU A 251 8.22 10.65 9.89
C LEU A 251 9.05 10.25 8.66
N SER A 252 8.42 10.25 7.47
CA SER A 252 9.10 9.95 6.21
C SER A 252 10.26 10.92 5.93
N ALA A 253 10.06 12.22 6.17
CA ALA A 253 11.11 13.22 6.00
C ALA A 253 12.32 12.98 6.92
N GLU A 254 12.11 12.63 8.19
CA GLU A 254 13.21 12.31 9.12
C GLU A 254 13.95 11.01 8.73
N VAL A 255 13.22 9.99 8.26
CA VAL A 255 13.83 8.78 7.70
C VAL A 255 14.68 9.12 6.49
N TYR A 256 14.16 9.91 5.55
CA TYR A 256 14.90 10.35 4.36
C TYR A 256 16.11 11.22 4.71
N ALA A 257 16.02 12.13 5.69
CA ALA A 257 17.17 12.94 6.11
C ALA A 257 18.33 12.08 6.64
N GLY A 258 17.99 10.91 7.19
CA GLY A 258 18.91 9.92 7.75
C GLY A 258 19.45 8.87 6.78
N LEU A 259 18.67 8.47 5.77
CA LEU A 259 18.98 7.37 4.83
C LEU A 259 19.04 7.80 3.35
N GLY A 260 18.46 8.94 3.00
CA GLY A 260 18.42 9.48 1.65
C GLY A 260 19.63 10.31 1.25
N ARG A 261 20.73 10.17 2.00
CA ARG A 261 22.01 10.80 1.68
C ARG A 261 22.85 9.92 0.76
#